data_AF-A0AAE1RUW6-F1
#
_entry.id   AF-A0AAE1RUW6-F1
#
_cell.length_a   1.000
_cell.length_b   1.000
_cell.length_c   1.000
_cell.angle_alpha   90.00
_cell.angle_beta   90.00
_cell.angle_gamma   90.00
#
_symmetry.space_group_name_H-M   'P 1'
#
loop_
_entity.id
_entity.type
_entity.pdbx_description
1 polymer ?
#
loop_
_entity_poly.entity_id
_entity_poly.type
_entity_poly.pdbx_seq_one_letter_code
_entity_poly.pdbx_strand_id
1 'polypeptide(L)'
;MRGGNKVVVEPHRHEGVFIAKGKQEALCTKNMVPGEAVYNEKRISVQNEDGSTVEYRVWNPFCSKLAAVTLGGADDILIKPGARELYLGATSGTLVSHVSDIVGSGSRTVSRSYQ
;
A
#
# COMPACT_ATOMS: atom_id res chain seq x y z
N MET A 1 21.21 -5.37 15.32
CA MET A 1 20.49 -4.12 15.69
C MET A 1 20.55 -3.18 14.49
N ARG A 2 19.55 -3.21 13.60
CA ARG A 2 19.53 -2.36 12.40
C ARG A 2 18.83 -1.05 12.76
N GLY A 3 19.60 0.04 12.74
CA GLY A 3 19.10 1.39 13.01
C GLY A 3 17.88 1.70 12.15
N GLY A 4 16.76 2.01 12.81
CA GLY A 4 15.61 2.59 12.14
C GLY A 4 16.04 3.94 11.59
N ASN A 5 16.32 4.02 10.29
CA ASN A 5 16.38 5.31 9.62
C ASN A 5 15.07 6.03 9.95
N LYS A 6 15.14 7.28 10.42
CA LYS A 6 13.96 8.14 10.47
C LYS A 6 13.39 8.19 9.06
N VAL A 7 12.23 7.58 8.89
CA VAL A 7 11.44 7.64 7.65
C VAL A 7 10.28 8.56 7.93
N VAL A 8 10.12 9.58 7.10
CA VAL A 8 8.93 10.44 7.11
C VAL A 8 7.96 9.86 6.10
N VAL A 9 6.69 9.70 6.47
CA VAL A 9 5.65 9.23 5.55
C VAL A 9 4.76 10.41 5.22
N GLU A 10 4.63 10.71 3.93
CA GLU A 10 3.81 11.79 3.40
C GLU A 10 2.69 11.24 2.52
N PRO A 11 1.52 11.88 2.47
CA PRO A 11 0.46 11.48 1.55
C PRO A 11 0.88 11.70 0.08
N HIS A 12 0.53 10.76 -0.79
CA HIS A 12 0.64 10.92 -2.24
C HIS A 12 -0.57 11.69 -2.79
N ARG A 13 -0.50 12.16 -4.04
CA ARG A 13 -1.66 12.77 -4.74
C ARG A 13 -2.86 11.81 -4.95
N HIS A 14 -2.64 10.50 -4.83
CA HIS A 14 -3.71 9.51 -4.92
C HIS A 14 -4.08 9.08 -3.51
N GLU A 15 -5.37 9.10 -3.20
CA GLU A 15 -5.88 8.79 -1.87
C GLU A 15 -5.52 7.36 -1.43
N GLY A 16 -5.17 7.20 -0.17
CA GLY A 16 -4.75 5.92 0.42
C GLY A 16 -3.35 5.43 -0.01
N VAL A 17 -2.65 6.18 -0.87
CA VAL A 17 -1.26 5.96 -1.25
C VAL A 17 -0.36 6.97 -0.54
N PHE A 18 0.81 6.52 -0.12
CA PHE A 18 1.78 7.31 0.63
C PHE A 18 3.18 7.18 0.04
N ILE A 19 4.04 8.16 0.34
CA ILE A 19 5.47 8.13 0.03
C ILE A 19 6.25 8.08 1.34
N ALA A 20 7.06 7.05 1.50
CA ALA A 20 8.05 6.95 2.54
C ALA A 20 9.35 7.63 2.10
N LYS A 21 9.67 8.80 2.66
CA LYS A 21 10.92 9.52 2.46
C LYS A 21 11.96 9.08 3.49
N GLY A 22 13.06 8.53 2.99
CA GLY A 22 14.24 8.16 3.78
C GLY A 22 15.51 8.38 2.96
N LYS A 23 16.42 7.40 2.96
CA LYS A 23 17.58 7.42 2.03
C LYS A 23 17.15 7.26 0.56
N GLN A 24 16.04 6.57 0.34
CA GLN A 24 15.40 6.38 -0.95
C GLN A 24 13.91 6.57 -0.73
N GLU A 25 13.25 7.19 -1.70
CA GLU A 25 11.80 7.32 -1.69
C GLU A 25 11.16 6.01 -2.13
N ALA A 26 10.08 5.62 -1.46
CA ALA A 26 9.32 4.42 -1.80
C ALA A 26 7.83 4.67 -1.67
N LEU A 27 7.05 4.13 -2.61
CA LEU A 27 5.59 4.07 -2.49
C LEU A 27 5.20 3.10 -1.37
N CYS A 28 4.17 3.45 -0.61
CA CYS A 28 3.62 2.58 0.42
C CYS A 28 2.10 2.74 0.58
N THR A 29 1.47 1.71 1.15
CA THR A 29 0.06 1.69 1.55
C THR A 29 -0.03 1.50 3.06
N LYS A 30 -1.10 1.99 3.69
CA LYS A 30 -1.36 1.76 5.12
C LYS A 30 -1.75 0.31 5.34
N ASN A 31 -1.02 -0.42 6.17
CA ASN A 31 -1.31 -1.81 6.45
C ASN A 31 -2.63 -1.93 7.23
N MET A 32 -3.60 -2.66 6.67
CA MET A 32 -4.85 -2.95 7.36
C MET A 32 -4.72 -4.01 8.45
N VAL A 33 -3.71 -4.89 8.36
CA VAL A 33 -3.45 -5.96 9.35
C VAL A 33 -2.01 -5.81 9.86
N PRO A 34 -1.75 -4.89 10.81
CA PRO A 34 -0.41 -4.67 11.35
C PRO A 34 0.20 -5.96 11.89
N GLY A 35 1.49 -6.18 11.64
CA GLY A 35 2.21 -7.36 12.13
C GLY A 35 2.29 -8.51 11.11
N GLU A 36 1.39 -8.57 10.13
CA GLU A 36 1.46 -9.55 9.04
C GLU A 36 2.11 -8.96 7.77
N ALA A 37 2.94 -9.78 7.12
CA ALA A 37 3.47 -9.51 5.79
C ALA A 37 2.89 -10.54 4.81
N VAL A 38 2.42 -10.09 3.65
CA VAL A 38 1.72 -10.98 2.71
C VAL A 38 2.71 -11.74 1.83
N TYR A 39 3.77 -11.08 1.36
CA TYR A 39 4.74 -11.64 0.43
C TYR A 39 6.19 -11.25 0.78
N ASN A 40 6.45 -10.99 2.07
CA ASN A 40 7.76 -10.63 2.62
C ASN A 40 8.28 -9.25 2.17
N GLU A 41 7.36 -8.30 1.97
CA GLU A 41 7.64 -6.90 1.70
C GLU A 41 8.21 -6.15 2.91
N LYS A 42 8.95 -5.06 2.64
CA LYS A 42 9.46 -4.17 3.68
C LYS A 42 8.29 -3.42 4.33
N ARG A 43 8.31 -3.33 5.65
CA ARG A 43 7.32 -2.62 6.46
C ARG A 43 7.95 -1.46 7.22
N ILE A 44 7.15 -0.41 7.43
CA ILE A 44 7.56 0.83 8.08
C ILE A 44 6.54 1.10 9.18
N SER A 45 6.96 1.06 10.43
CA SER A 45 6.11 1.41 11.56
C SER A 45 6.40 2.86 11.97
N VAL A 46 5.36 3.68 12.00
CA VAL A 46 5.41 5.09 12.41
C VAL A 46 4.61 5.23 13.70
N GLN A 47 5.24 5.77 14.74
CA GLN A 47 4.53 6.16 15.96
C GLN A 47 4.01 7.59 15.79
N ASN A 48 2.70 7.76 15.94
CA ASN A 48 2.07 9.08 15.97
C ASN A 48 2.21 9.70 17.36
N GLU A 49 2.02 11.02 17.44
CA GLU A 49 2.05 11.78 18.70
C GLU A 49 1.01 11.30 19.72
N ASP A 50 -0.11 10.74 19.24
CA ASP A 50 -1.18 10.15 20.04
C ASP A 50 -0.82 8.79 20.67
N GLY A 51 0.41 8.30 20.46
CA GLY A 51 0.87 6.98 20.92
C GLY A 51 0.40 5.80 20.06
N SER A 52 -0.46 6.04 19.08
CA SER A 52 -0.87 5.01 18.11
C SER A 52 0.29 4.68 17.15
N THR A 53 0.52 3.39 16.89
CA THR A 53 1.49 2.95 15.87
C THR A 53 0.75 2.60 14.59
N VAL A 54 1.09 3.26 13.48
CA VAL A 54 0.59 2.94 12.15
C VAL A 54 1.68 2.20 11.38
N GLU A 55 1.32 1.07 10.80
CA GLU A 55 2.21 0.30 9.94
C GLU A 55 1.90 0.59 8.46
N TYR A 56 2.95 0.77 7.68
CA TYR A 56 2.89 0.94 6.23
C TYR A 56 3.65 -0.19 5.54
N ARG A 57 3.15 -0.64 4.40
CA ARG A 57 3.76 -1.67 3.56
C ARG A 57 4.34 -1.04 2.30
N VAL A 58 5.60 -1.34 2.00
CA VAL A 58 6.28 -0.84 0.80
C VAL A 58 5.70 -1.52 -0.42
N TRP A 59 5.28 -0.72 -1.40
CA TRP A 59 4.69 -1.18 -2.64
C TRP A 59 5.72 -1.10 -3.77
N ASN A 60 6.17 -2.26 -4.26
CA ASN A 60 7.25 -2.33 -5.24
C ASN A 60 6.74 -2.11 -6.69
N PRO A 61 7.16 -1.03 -7.38
CA PRO A 61 6.77 -0.77 -8.78
C PRO A 61 7.28 -1.83 -9.76
N PHE A 62 8.37 -2.52 -9.46
CA PHE A 62 8.92 -3.57 -10.35
C PHE A 62 8.12 -4.88 -10.32
N CYS A 63 7.29 -5.07 -9.28
CA CYS A 63 6.47 -6.27 -9.11
C CYS A 63 4.96 -5.99 -9.23
N SER A 64 4.56 -4.72 -9.44
CA SER A 64 3.16 -4.32 -9.55
C SER A 64 3.00 -3.28 -10.65
N LYS A 65 2.26 -3.65 -11.70
CA LYS A 65 1.91 -2.74 -12.80
C LYS A 65 1.20 -1.48 -12.30
N LEU A 66 0.32 -1.64 -11.30
CA LEU A 66 -0.42 -0.52 -10.73
C LEU A 66 0.52 0.44 -9.97
N ALA A 67 1.45 -0.07 -9.15
CA ALA A 67 2.47 0.78 -8.54
C ALA A 67 3.34 1.51 -9.57
N ALA A 68 3.71 0.83 -10.67
CA ALA A 68 4.46 1.45 -11.76
C ALA A 68 3.66 2.57 -12.44
N VAL A 69 2.35 2.40 -12.66
CA VAL A 69 1.46 3.43 -13.22
C VAL A 69 1.32 4.62 -12.26
N THR A 70 1.14 4.37 -10.97
CA THR A 70 1.10 5.39 -9.91
C THR A 70 2.39 6.22 -9.91
N LEU A 71 3.55 5.56 -9.96
CA LEU A 71 4.87 6.21 -10.01
C LEU A 71 5.11 6.93 -11.35
N GLY A 72 4.58 6.37 -12.44
CA GLY A 72 4.72 6.90 -13.80
C GLY A 72 3.92 8.17 -14.09
N GLY A 73 3.16 8.69 -13.11
CA GLY A 73 2.54 10.00 -13.24
C GLY A 73 1.10 10.00 -13.75
N ALA A 74 0.41 8.85 -13.84
CA ALA A 74 -0.99 8.77 -14.28
C ALA A 74 -1.95 9.66 -13.45
N ASP A 75 -2.84 10.42 -14.08
CA ASP A 75 -3.67 11.40 -13.37
C ASP A 75 -4.66 10.77 -12.38
N ASP A 76 -5.27 9.66 -12.76
CA ASP A 76 -6.15 8.87 -11.90
C ASP A 76 -5.79 7.38 -12.01
N ILE A 77 -5.85 6.66 -10.89
CA ILE A 77 -5.66 5.21 -10.80
C ILE A 77 -6.98 4.47 -10.54
N LEU A 78 -8.09 5.21 -10.47
CA LEU A 78 -9.47 4.73 -10.29
C LEU A 78 -9.72 3.99 -8.95
N ILE A 79 -8.75 3.97 -8.06
CA ILE A 79 -8.85 3.31 -6.76
C ILE A 79 -8.86 4.38 -5.69
N LYS A 80 -9.92 4.39 -4.88
CA LYS A 80 -10.14 5.37 -3.81
C LYS A 80 -10.64 4.68 -2.54
N PRO A 81 -10.34 5.20 -1.35
CA PRO A 81 -10.95 4.74 -0.11
C PRO A 81 -12.48 4.71 -0.20
N GLY A 82 -13.11 3.64 0.26
CA GLY A 82 -14.57 3.48 0.18
C GLY A 82 -15.11 2.93 -1.15
N ALA A 83 -14.27 2.78 -2.18
CA ALA A 83 -14.69 2.27 -3.49
C ALA A 83 -14.98 0.75 -3.47
N ARG A 84 -15.86 0.29 -4.37
CA ARG A 84 -16.11 -1.14 -4.56
C ARG A 84 -15.37 -1.61 -5.80
N GLU A 85 -14.30 -2.36 -5.60
CA GLU A 85 -13.41 -2.80 -6.67
C GLU A 85 -13.54 -4.30 -6.94
N LEU A 86 -13.58 -4.66 -8.23
CA LEU A 86 -13.55 -6.04 -8.72
C LEU A 86 -12.20 -6.30 -9.38
N TYR A 87 -11.40 -7.18 -8.79
CA TYR A 87 -10.13 -7.58 -9.37
C TYR A 87 -10.27 -8.92 -10.11
N LEU A 88 -10.12 -8.88 -11.44
CA LEU A 88 -10.19 -10.05 -12.32
C LEU A 88 -8.79 -10.63 -12.55
N GLY A 89 -8.61 -11.93 -12.28
CA GLY A 89 -7.31 -12.60 -12.50
C GLY A 89 -6.31 -12.37 -11.38
N ALA A 90 -6.75 -12.38 -10.12
CA ALA A 90 -5.85 -12.36 -8.97
C ALA A 90 -5.11 -13.71 -8.85
N THR A 91 -3.86 -13.79 -9.28
CA THR A 91 -3.06 -15.03 -9.17
C THR A 91 -2.32 -15.14 -7.84
N SER A 92 -1.61 -14.10 -7.42
CA SER A 92 -0.70 -14.16 -6.24
C SER A 92 -1.15 -13.29 -5.05
N GLY A 93 -2.24 -12.53 -5.17
CA GLY A 93 -2.75 -11.68 -4.07
C GLY A 93 -1.89 -10.46 -3.69
N THR A 94 -0.63 -10.37 -4.14
CA THR A 94 0.32 -9.27 -3.88
C THR A 94 -0.30 -7.89 -4.14
N LEU A 95 -0.79 -7.66 -5.36
CA LEU A 95 -1.41 -6.39 -5.74
C LEU A 95 -2.75 -6.18 -5.04
N VAL A 96 -3.58 -7.23 -4.94
CA VAL A 96 -4.90 -7.16 -4.30
C VAL A 96 -4.80 -6.73 -2.85
N SER A 97 -3.75 -7.16 -2.14
CA SER A 97 -3.52 -6.75 -0.75
C SER A 97 -3.28 -5.24 -0.63
N HIS A 98 -2.48 -4.64 -1.52
CA HIS A 98 -2.26 -3.18 -1.54
C HIS A 98 -3.52 -2.41 -1.96
N VAL A 99 -4.30 -2.94 -2.90
CA VAL A 99 -5.58 -2.34 -3.28
C VAL A 99 -6.56 -2.39 -2.10
N SER A 100 -6.60 -3.50 -1.36
CA SER A 100 -7.41 -3.62 -0.15
C SER A 100 -6.98 -2.63 0.94
N ASP A 101 -5.68 -2.40 1.10
CA ASP A 101 -5.14 -1.39 2.02
C ASP A 101 -5.62 0.02 1.67
N ILE A 102 -5.65 0.37 0.37
CA ILE A 102 -6.11 1.69 -0.11
C ILE A 102 -7.61 1.86 0.07
N VAL A 103 -8.39 0.84 -0.28
CA VAL A 103 -9.86 0.86 -0.25
C VAL A 103 -10.39 0.89 1.19
N GLY A 104 -9.73 0.21 2.13
CA GLY A 104 -10.06 0.23 3.55
C GLY A 104 -11.32 -0.59 3.94
N SER A 105 -11.60 -0.65 5.24
CA SER A 105 -12.61 -1.53 5.86
C SER A 105 -14.07 -1.18 5.56
N GLY A 106 -14.35 -0.01 4.99
CA GLY A 106 -15.71 0.42 4.62
C GLY A 106 -16.23 -0.21 3.33
N SER A 107 -15.38 -0.96 2.61
CA SER A 107 -15.61 -1.34 1.22
C SER A 107 -15.18 -2.79 0.97
N ARG A 108 -15.90 -3.45 0.06
CA ARG A 108 -15.70 -4.87 -0.23
C ARG A 108 -14.89 -5.04 -1.51
N THR A 109 -13.62 -5.38 -1.36
CA THR A 109 -12.79 -5.84 -2.48
C THR A 109 -13.17 -7.28 -2.80
N VAL A 110 -13.63 -7.54 -4.02
CA VAL A 110 -13.92 -8.90 -4.49
C VAL A 110 -12.86 -9.28 -5.50
N SER A 111 -12.09 -10.32 -5.21
CA SER A 111 -11.18 -10.95 -6.17
C SER A 111 -11.73 -12.31 -6.57
N ARG A 112 -11.66 -12.63 -7.87
CA ARG A 112 -11.98 -13.96 -8.39
C ARG A 112 -10.76 -14.49 -9.15
N SER A 113 -10.17 -15.55 -8.64
CA SER A 113 -9.20 -16.35 -9.39
C SER A 113 -9.97 -17.23 -10.37
N TYR A 114 -9.57 -17.20 -11.64
CA TYR A 114 -9.89 -18.31 -12.56
C TYR A 114 -8.81 -19.35 -12.32
N GLN A 115 -9.21 -20.48 -11.74
CA GLN A 115 -8.40 -21.68 -11.66
C GLN A 115 -8.90 -22.68 -12.70
#